data_AF-A0A509LKD8-F1
#
_entry.id   AF-A0A509LKD8-F1
#
_cell.length_a   1.000
_cell.length_b   1.000
_cell.length_c   1.000
_cell.angle_alpha   90.00
_cell.angle_beta   90.00
_cell.angle_gamma   90.00
#
_symmetry.space_group_name_H-M   'P 1'
#
loop_
_entity.id
_entity.type
_entity.pdbx_description
1 polymer ?
#
loop_
_entity_poly.entity_id
_entity_poly.type
_entity_poly.pdbx_seq_one_letter_code
_entity_poly.pdbx_strand_id
1 'polypeptide(L)'
;MDIAVTLAGLGQAFTYVIIGVFFIWLAKRVDDWRTKEFDDDTHIDDGNIAIGLRRAGLYLGIAIALSGAMGGSSNGFFLDVIQLLIDGLIITGFMFSSRFINDSFMLGHLNNDEECVKIFQQPDGSEVVGNTAVGMVEAGMYIATGFILNGSLSGTGGTFFQGIVSAILFFIVGQITLLLFGLFYELITPFNVRNEIKKNNLAAGIGLGGILMALGIILMASISGPFTGWGSDLAGFGIYAFFGIVMLLIFRIVIDRLLLPTTNIATEVKEDRNVAALIVVVSAINAVAIIIAFSM
;
A
#
# COMPACT_ATOMS: atom_id res chain seq x y z
N MET A 1 -24.58 -27.28 -16.61
CA MET A 1 -24.31 -26.09 -15.78
C MET A 1 -25.58 -25.83 -14.99
N ASP A 2 -25.50 -25.94 -13.67
CA ASP A 2 -26.68 -25.76 -12.82
C ASP A 2 -26.87 -24.27 -12.53
N ILE A 3 -27.91 -23.68 -13.12
CA ILE A 3 -28.24 -22.25 -12.98
C ILE A 3 -28.46 -21.89 -11.51
N ALA A 4 -29.02 -22.79 -10.70
CA ALA A 4 -29.27 -22.52 -9.28
C ALA A 4 -27.96 -22.39 -8.48
N VAL A 5 -26.98 -23.24 -8.77
CA VAL A 5 -25.64 -23.17 -8.15
C VAL A 5 -24.94 -21.87 -8.54
N THR A 6 -25.02 -21.48 -9.82
CA THR A 6 -24.45 -20.21 -10.28
C THR A 6 -25.10 -19.01 -9.61
N LEU A 7 -26.43 -18.97 -9.50
CA LEU A 7 -27.15 -17.89 -8.83
C LEU A 7 -26.82 -17.81 -7.34
N ALA A 8 -26.67 -18.96 -6.66
CA ALA A 8 -26.23 -19.00 -5.27
C ALA A 8 -24.83 -18.41 -5.10
N GLY A 9 -23.88 -18.78 -5.96
CA GLY A 9 -22.52 -18.23 -5.94
C GLY A 9 -22.48 -16.72 -6.18
N LEU A 10 -23.30 -16.20 -7.11
CA LEU A 10 -23.45 -14.75 -7.32
C LEU A 10 -24.02 -14.04 -6.09
N GLY A 11 -24.97 -14.65 -5.39
CA GLY A 11 -25.52 -14.14 -4.12
C GLY A 11 -24.46 -14.04 -3.01
N GLN A 12 -23.57 -15.05 -2.91
CA GLN A 12 -22.45 -15.03 -1.96
C GLN A 12 -21.44 -13.93 -2.32
N ALA A 13 -21.07 -13.80 -3.59
CA ALA A 13 -20.18 -12.75 -4.07
C ALA A 13 -20.74 -11.34 -3.75
N PHE A 14 -22.04 -11.14 -3.94
CA PHE A 14 -22.71 -9.88 -3.58
C PHE A 14 -22.59 -9.57 -2.08
N THR A 15 -22.70 -10.58 -1.22
CA THR A 15 -22.51 -10.42 0.23
C THR A 15 -21.07 -10.01 0.56
N TYR A 16 -20.06 -10.63 -0.06
CA TYR A 16 -18.67 -10.24 0.14
C TYR A 16 -18.38 -8.81 -0.32
N VAL A 17 -18.99 -8.36 -1.43
CA VAL A 17 -18.90 -6.96 -1.87
C VAL A 17 -19.50 -6.01 -0.85
N ILE A 18 -20.67 -6.32 -0.28
CA ILE A 18 -21.28 -5.50 0.79
C ILE A 18 -20.35 -5.39 1.99
N ILE A 19 -19.75 -6.50 2.42
CA ILE A 19 -18.81 -6.51 3.55
C ILE A 19 -17.57 -5.66 3.23
N GLY A 20 -17.02 -5.76 2.02
CA GLY A 20 -15.91 -4.93 1.58
C GLY A 20 -16.22 -3.43 1.61
N VAL A 21 -17.39 -3.04 1.08
CA VAL A 21 -17.87 -1.65 1.13
C VAL A 21 -18.11 -1.20 2.56
N PHE A 22 -18.63 -2.07 3.43
CA PHE A 22 -18.79 -1.78 4.86
C PHE A 22 -17.44 -1.44 5.52
N PHE A 23 -16.36 -2.17 5.21
CA PHE A 23 -15.03 -1.86 5.78
C PHE A 23 -14.42 -0.57 5.24
N ILE A 24 -14.66 -0.22 3.98
CA ILE A 24 -14.28 1.09 3.43
C ILE A 24 -15.02 2.21 4.18
N TRP A 25 -16.34 2.05 4.37
CA TRP A 25 -17.14 2.99 5.15
C TRP A 25 -16.69 3.08 6.62
N LEU A 26 -16.38 1.94 7.24
CA LEU A 26 -15.88 1.88 8.61
C LEU A 26 -14.54 2.61 8.74
N ALA A 27 -13.61 2.38 7.81
CA ALA A 27 -12.31 3.05 7.79
C ALA A 27 -12.46 4.56 7.63
N LYS A 28 -13.37 5.02 6.74
CA LYS A 28 -13.75 6.44 6.65
C LYS A 28 -14.20 6.96 8.01
N ARG A 29 -15.11 6.26 8.69
CA ARG A 29 -15.66 6.69 9.97
C ARG A 29 -14.61 6.76 11.08
N VAL A 30 -13.66 5.82 11.08
CA VAL A 30 -12.54 5.81 12.03
C VAL A 30 -11.58 6.97 11.76
N ASP A 31 -11.28 7.28 10.50
CA ASP A 31 -10.40 8.40 10.15
C ASP A 31 -11.06 9.74 10.46
N ASP A 32 -12.34 9.93 10.13
CA ASP A 32 -13.14 11.12 10.50
C ASP A 32 -13.16 11.33 12.03
N TRP A 33 -13.25 10.24 12.81
CA TRP A 33 -13.20 10.32 14.27
C TRP A 33 -11.82 10.69 14.81
N ARG A 34 -10.76 10.41 14.06
CA ARG A 34 -9.38 10.65 14.44
C ARG A 34 -8.93 12.06 14.08
N THR A 35 -9.29 12.57 12.90
CA THR A 35 -8.98 13.94 12.42
C THR A 35 -9.95 14.99 12.96
N LYS A 36 -10.39 14.93 14.22
CA LYS A 36 -11.42 15.87 14.74
C LYS A 36 -11.08 17.36 14.61
N GLU A 37 -9.80 17.68 14.42
CA GLU A 37 -9.31 19.04 14.26
C GLU A 37 -9.64 19.63 12.87
N PHE A 38 -9.88 18.79 11.86
CA PHE A 38 -10.28 19.22 10.52
C PHE A 38 -11.15 18.18 9.81
N ASP A 39 -12.21 18.62 9.15
CA ASP A 39 -13.11 17.71 8.42
C ASP A 39 -12.52 17.36 7.05
N ASP A 40 -12.02 16.13 6.93
CA ASP A 40 -11.50 15.59 5.68
C ASP A 40 -12.51 15.68 4.51
N ASP A 41 -13.81 15.49 4.76
CA ASP A 41 -14.82 15.54 3.68
C ASP A 41 -14.93 16.97 3.13
N THR A 42 -14.94 17.97 4.01
CA THR A 42 -14.89 19.40 3.62
C THR A 42 -13.62 19.69 2.82
N HIS A 43 -12.46 19.20 3.25
CA HIS A 43 -11.22 19.41 2.50
C HIS A 43 -11.21 18.72 1.13
N ILE A 44 -11.84 17.56 1.00
CA ILE A 44 -11.99 16.89 -0.30
C ILE A 44 -12.92 17.69 -1.21
N ASP A 45 -14.03 18.20 -0.68
CA ASP A 45 -14.96 19.07 -1.42
C ASP A 45 -14.27 20.37 -1.88
N ASP A 46 -13.33 20.89 -1.09
CA ASP A 46 -12.47 22.04 -1.43
C ASP A 46 -11.32 21.69 -2.40
N GLY A 47 -11.18 20.42 -2.80
CA GLY A 47 -10.19 19.97 -3.78
C GLY A 47 -8.80 19.65 -3.22
N ASN A 48 -8.68 19.35 -1.93
CA ASN A 48 -7.41 18.94 -1.30
C ASN A 48 -6.95 17.56 -1.80
N ILE A 49 -6.03 17.58 -2.77
CA ILE A 49 -5.46 16.38 -3.40
C ILE A 49 -4.70 15.51 -2.38
N ALA A 50 -4.05 16.11 -1.36
CA ALA A 50 -3.27 15.35 -0.39
C ALA A 50 -4.16 14.40 0.43
N ILE A 51 -5.28 14.91 0.94
CA ILE A 51 -6.28 14.12 1.68
C ILE A 51 -6.96 13.11 0.74
N GLY A 52 -7.29 13.53 -0.49
CA GLY A 52 -7.85 12.63 -1.50
C GLY A 52 -6.95 11.42 -1.81
N LEU A 53 -5.65 11.63 -2.02
CA LEU A 53 -4.66 10.57 -2.26
C LEU A 53 -4.55 9.62 -1.05
N ARG A 54 -4.42 10.17 0.16
CA ARG A 54 -4.38 9.40 1.40
C ARG A 54 -5.58 8.46 1.51
N ARG A 55 -6.80 8.98 1.34
CA ARG A 55 -8.04 8.20 1.43
C ARG A 55 -8.13 7.15 0.33
N ALA A 56 -7.76 7.50 -0.90
CA ALA A 56 -7.73 6.57 -2.02
C ALA A 56 -6.83 5.36 -1.72
N GLY A 57 -5.62 5.60 -1.20
CA GLY A 57 -4.71 4.53 -0.83
C GLY A 57 -5.20 3.68 0.35
N LEU A 58 -5.81 4.29 1.38
CA LEU A 58 -6.42 3.56 2.49
C LEU A 58 -7.53 2.62 1.99
N TYR A 59 -8.45 3.12 1.17
CA TYR A 59 -9.57 2.33 0.65
C TYR A 59 -9.10 1.21 -0.27
N LEU A 60 -8.15 1.51 -1.16
CA LEU A 60 -7.58 0.51 -2.06
C LEU A 60 -6.78 -0.54 -1.28
N GLY A 61 -5.99 -0.13 -0.29
CA GLY A 61 -5.26 -1.04 0.60
C GLY A 61 -6.18 -2.00 1.34
N ILE A 62 -7.30 -1.52 1.89
CA ILE A 62 -8.31 -2.36 2.55
C ILE A 62 -8.92 -3.36 1.57
N ALA A 63 -9.29 -2.90 0.37
CA ALA A 63 -9.86 -3.78 -0.65
C ALA A 63 -8.87 -4.87 -1.10
N ILE A 64 -7.59 -4.52 -1.27
CA ILE A 64 -6.52 -5.48 -1.59
C ILE A 64 -6.34 -6.48 -0.45
N ALA A 65 -6.26 -6.04 0.81
CA ALA A 65 -6.11 -6.96 1.93
C ALA A 65 -7.29 -7.93 2.06
N LEU A 66 -8.52 -7.42 1.95
CA LEU A 66 -9.74 -8.21 2.03
C LEU A 66 -9.85 -9.24 0.91
N SER A 67 -9.34 -8.96 -0.29
CA SER A 67 -9.37 -9.93 -1.38
C SER A 67 -8.51 -11.18 -1.07
N GLY A 68 -7.49 -11.05 -0.22
CA GLY A 68 -6.71 -12.19 0.28
C GLY A 68 -7.55 -13.09 1.18
N ALA A 69 -8.29 -12.49 2.12
CA ALA A 69 -9.19 -13.23 3.02
C ALA A 69 -10.35 -13.94 2.27
N MET A 70 -10.73 -13.47 1.08
CA MET A 70 -11.78 -14.09 0.26
C MET A 70 -11.30 -15.28 -0.58
N GLY A 71 -9.99 -15.47 -0.75
CA GLY A 71 -9.41 -16.45 -1.68
C GLY A 71 -9.31 -17.90 -1.17
N GLY A 72 -9.62 -18.13 0.11
CA GLY A 72 -9.41 -19.42 0.78
C GLY A 72 -10.49 -20.49 0.50
N SER A 73 -10.19 -21.73 0.93
CA SER A 73 -11.17 -22.83 0.92
C SER A 73 -12.37 -22.50 1.80
N SER A 74 -13.58 -22.61 1.25
CA SER A 74 -14.81 -22.36 2.00
C SER A 74 -15.02 -23.42 3.09
N ASN A 75 -15.31 -22.97 4.31
CA ASN A 75 -15.76 -23.82 5.41
C ASN A 75 -17.29 -23.77 5.58
N GLY A 76 -17.98 -23.17 4.60
CA GLY A 76 -19.40 -22.88 4.62
C GLY A 76 -19.66 -21.39 4.69
N PHE A 77 -20.58 -20.92 3.86
CA PHE A 77 -20.84 -19.49 3.62
C PHE A 77 -20.98 -18.64 4.90
N PHE A 78 -21.71 -19.12 5.90
CA PHE A 78 -21.89 -18.39 7.16
C PHE A 78 -20.59 -18.21 7.94
N LEU A 79 -19.73 -19.24 7.98
CA LEU A 79 -18.43 -19.16 8.63
C LEU A 79 -17.47 -18.26 7.85
N ASP A 80 -17.51 -18.33 6.52
CA ASP A 80 -16.68 -17.47 5.66
C ASP A 80 -17.05 -15.99 5.84
N VAL A 81 -18.35 -15.68 6.02
CA VAL A 81 -18.82 -14.31 6.33
C VAL A 81 -18.31 -13.84 7.68
N ILE A 82 -18.38 -14.68 8.73
CA ILE A 82 -17.85 -14.33 10.06
C ILE A 82 -16.33 -14.11 9.98
N GLN A 83 -15.62 -14.99 9.29
CA GLN A 83 -14.18 -14.90 9.09
C GLN A 83 -13.81 -13.57 8.43
N LEU A 84 -14.47 -13.23 7.32
CA LEU A 84 -14.23 -11.99 6.59
C LEU A 84 -14.51 -10.74 7.43
N LEU A 85 -15.53 -10.77 8.31
CA LEU A 85 -15.79 -9.69 9.25
C LEU A 85 -14.66 -9.53 10.29
N ILE A 86 -14.13 -10.64 10.79
CA ILE A 86 -13.00 -10.60 11.73
C ILE A 86 -11.74 -10.09 11.01
N ASP A 87 -11.44 -10.62 9.82
CA ASP A 87 -10.29 -10.22 9.03
C ASP A 87 -10.36 -8.75 8.65
N GLY A 88 -11.53 -8.24 8.27
CA GLY A 88 -11.70 -6.81 7.98
C GLY A 88 -11.45 -5.91 9.19
N LEU A 89 -11.81 -6.34 10.41
CA LEU A 89 -11.48 -5.60 11.64
C LEU A 89 -9.97 -5.60 11.89
N ILE A 90 -9.31 -6.74 11.71
CA ILE A 90 -7.85 -6.91 11.85
C ILE A 90 -7.13 -6.03 10.83
N ILE A 91 -7.51 -6.11 9.55
CA ILE A 91 -6.97 -5.30 8.45
C ILE A 91 -7.11 -3.82 8.77
N THR A 92 -8.30 -3.38 9.19
CA THR A 92 -8.54 -1.97 9.54
C THR A 92 -7.61 -1.54 10.66
N GLY A 93 -7.48 -2.35 11.72
CA GLY A 93 -6.55 -2.08 12.83
C GLY A 93 -5.09 -1.97 12.38
N PHE A 94 -4.65 -2.84 11.48
CA PHE A 94 -3.28 -2.80 10.94
C PHE A 94 -3.03 -1.61 10.02
N MET A 95 -4.00 -1.20 9.20
CA MET A 95 -3.89 0.00 8.36
C MET A 95 -3.66 1.25 9.22
N PHE A 96 -4.45 1.43 10.28
CA PHE A 96 -4.23 2.57 11.19
C PHE A 96 -2.93 2.44 11.98
N SER A 97 -2.46 1.22 12.26
CA SER A 97 -1.17 0.98 12.92
C SER A 97 0.02 1.31 12.00
N SER A 98 -0.03 0.94 10.71
CA SER A 98 1.04 1.21 9.74
C SER A 98 1.26 2.69 9.50
N ARG A 99 0.23 3.50 9.71
CA ARG A 99 0.32 4.96 9.62
C ARG A 99 1.29 5.55 10.66
N PHE A 100 1.21 5.14 11.93
CA PHE A 100 2.13 5.61 12.97
C PHE A 100 3.59 5.27 12.65
N ILE A 101 3.80 4.12 12.00
CA ILE A 101 5.10 3.69 11.49
C ILE A 101 5.59 4.65 10.39
N ASN A 102 4.71 5.03 9.46
CA ASN A 102 5.04 5.95 8.38
C ASN A 102 5.43 7.35 8.89
N ASP A 103 4.63 7.94 9.80
CA ASP A 103 4.83 9.29 10.35
C ASP A 103 6.20 9.41 11.07
N SER A 104 6.55 8.37 11.84
CA SER A 104 7.76 8.37 12.64
C SER A 104 9.01 8.07 11.79
N PHE A 105 8.98 6.98 11.02
CA PHE A 105 10.21 6.42 10.43
C PHE A 105 10.41 6.80 8.97
N MET A 106 9.36 6.72 8.15
CA MET A 106 9.49 6.90 6.69
C MET A 106 9.72 8.37 6.33
N LEU A 107 8.94 9.28 6.92
CA LEU A 107 9.02 10.72 6.63
C LEU A 107 9.87 11.52 7.64
N GLY A 108 10.43 10.83 8.63
CA GLY A 108 11.40 11.38 9.57
C GLY A 108 10.78 12.34 10.58
N HIS A 109 9.82 11.85 11.36
CA HIS A 109 9.05 12.59 12.37
C HIS A 109 8.30 13.79 11.78
N LEU A 110 7.74 13.61 10.58
CA LEU A 110 6.84 14.57 9.97
C LEU A 110 5.41 14.21 10.43
N ASN A 111 4.66 15.17 10.97
CA ASN A 111 3.25 14.93 11.24
C ASN A 111 2.46 15.00 9.93
N ASN A 112 2.07 13.85 9.41
CA ASN A 112 1.40 13.80 8.12
C ASN A 112 0.01 14.44 8.15
N ASP A 113 -0.71 14.44 9.27
CA ASP A 113 -2.01 15.13 9.36
C ASP A 113 -1.84 16.63 9.16
N GLU A 114 -0.90 17.24 9.88
CA GLU A 114 -0.58 18.66 9.75
C GLU A 114 -0.15 19.00 8.32
N GLU A 115 0.68 18.17 7.70
CA GLU A 115 1.13 18.39 6.33
C GLU A 115 0.01 18.27 5.30
N CYS A 116 -1.01 17.45 5.54
CA CYS A 116 -2.16 17.31 4.65
C CYS A 116 -3.10 18.52 4.64
N VAL A 117 -3.05 19.39 5.66
CA VAL A 117 -3.83 20.64 5.73
C VAL A 117 -2.98 21.90 5.65
N LYS A 118 -1.66 21.74 5.57
CA LYS A 118 -0.70 22.85 5.48
C LYS A 118 -0.87 23.65 4.19
N ILE A 119 -0.78 24.97 4.30
CA ILE A 119 -0.88 25.88 3.17
C ILE A 119 0.52 26.14 2.60
N PHE A 120 0.67 25.94 1.30
CA PHE A 120 1.88 26.19 0.53
C PHE A 120 1.66 27.40 -0.38
N GLN A 121 2.53 28.40 -0.27
CA GLN A 121 2.55 29.56 -1.16
C GLN A 121 3.33 29.22 -2.43
N GLN A 122 2.70 29.43 -3.58
CA GLN A 122 3.34 29.25 -4.88
C GLN A 122 4.07 30.53 -5.33
N PRO A 123 5.05 30.42 -6.25
CA PRO A 123 5.76 31.59 -6.79
C PRO A 123 4.87 32.61 -7.50
N ASP A 124 3.70 32.19 -7.98
CA ASP A 124 2.71 33.06 -8.63
C ASP A 124 1.76 33.76 -7.63
N GLY A 125 1.94 33.52 -6.32
CA GLY A 125 1.13 34.07 -5.24
C GLY A 125 -0.15 33.30 -4.95
N SER A 126 -0.41 32.18 -5.64
CA SER A 126 -1.52 31.28 -5.31
C SER A 126 -1.20 30.41 -4.10
N GLU A 127 -2.24 30.02 -3.37
CA GLU A 127 -2.14 29.11 -2.23
C GLU A 127 -2.60 27.71 -2.64
N VAL A 128 -1.82 26.68 -2.26
CA VAL A 128 -2.23 25.28 -2.37
C VAL A 128 -2.30 24.68 -0.98
N VAL A 129 -3.44 24.09 -0.68
CA VAL A 129 -3.67 23.38 0.58
C VAL A 129 -3.25 21.92 0.42
N GLY A 130 -2.44 21.45 1.36
CA GLY A 130 -2.05 20.06 1.50
C GLY A 130 -0.76 19.68 0.78
N ASN A 131 0.05 18.91 1.48
CA ASN A 131 1.25 18.31 0.94
C ASN A 131 0.89 17.04 0.14
N THR A 132 0.69 17.23 -1.16
CA THR A 132 0.35 16.15 -2.10
C THR A 132 1.40 15.05 -2.16
N ALA A 133 2.68 15.38 -1.92
CA ALA A 133 3.75 14.40 -1.87
C ALA A 133 3.60 13.46 -0.66
N VAL A 134 3.24 14.01 0.51
CA VAL A 134 2.94 13.22 1.72
C VAL A 134 1.72 12.33 1.47
N GLY A 135 0.63 12.88 0.93
CA GLY A 135 -0.57 12.12 0.61
C GLY A 135 -0.30 10.95 -0.35
N MET A 136 0.56 11.15 -1.35
CA MET A 136 0.96 10.09 -2.28
C MET A 136 1.82 8.99 -1.62
N VAL A 137 2.73 9.35 -0.72
CA VAL A 137 3.55 8.37 0.01
C VAL A 137 2.70 7.54 0.95
N GLU A 138 1.77 8.17 1.68
CA GLU A 138 0.80 7.47 2.52
C GLU A 138 -0.08 6.53 1.69
N ALA A 139 -0.53 6.99 0.53
CA ALA A 139 -1.31 6.15 -0.38
C ALA A 139 -0.54 4.88 -0.77
N GLY A 140 0.72 5.04 -1.19
CA GLY A 140 1.61 3.94 -1.52
C GLY A 140 1.84 2.98 -0.35
N MET A 141 2.02 3.49 0.86
CA MET A 141 2.19 2.68 2.07
C MET A 141 0.95 1.89 2.46
N TYR A 142 -0.25 2.48 2.37
CA TYR A 142 -1.50 1.76 2.63
C TYR A 142 -1.71 0.65 1.60
N ILE A 143 -1.44 0.92 0.32
CA ILE A 143 -1.55 -0.08 -0.74
C ILE A 143 -0.53 -1.21 -0.53
N ALA A 144 0.73 -0.88 -0.20
CA ALA A 144 1.75 -1.86 0.09
C ALA A 144 1.41 -2.73 1.31
N THR A 145 0.88 -2.11 2.36
CA THR A 145 0.37 -2.79 3.55
C THR A 145 -0.81 -3.70 3.20
N GLY A 146 -1.70 -3.24 2.31
CA GLY A 146 -2.79 -4.03 1.76
C GLY A 146 -2.31 -5.31 1.09
N PHE A 147 -1.27 -5.22 0.27
CA PHE A 147 -0.64 -6.38 -0.37
C PHE A 147 0.02 -7.33 0.63
N ILE A 148 0.72 -6.83 1.65
CA ILE A 148 1.29 -7.67 2.73
C ILE A 148 0.21 -8.44 3.46
N LEU A 149 -0.89 -7.77 3.83
CA LEU A 149 -2.03 -8.39 4.51
C LEU A 149 -2.80 -9.35 3.60
N ASN A 150 -2.88 -9.05 2.31
CA ASN A 150 -3.43 -9.98 1.33
C ASN A 150 -2.66 -11.30 1.34
N GLY A 151 -1.33 -11.22 1.21
CA GLY A 151 -0.47 -12.41 1.20
C GLY A 151 -0.62 -13.22 2.49
N SER A 152 -0.65 -12.55 3.66
CA SER A 152 -0.74 -13.23 4.95
C SER A 152 -2.10 -13.87 5.25
N LEU A 153 -3.18 -13.34 4.67
CA LEU A 153 -4.56 -13.83 4.85
C LEU A 153 -5.02 -14.79 3.73
N SER A 154 -4.29 -14.88 2.62
CA SER A 154 -4.62 -15.76 1.48
C SER A 154 -4.23 -17.23 1.67
N GLY A 155 -3.42 -17.52 2.70
CA GLY A 155 -2.87 -18.86 2.92
C GLY A 155 -3.94 -19.90 3.26
N THR A 156 -3.82 -21.09 2.65
CA THR A 156 -4.67 -22.23 2.99
C THR A 156 -3.99 -23.16 3.98
N GLY A 157 -4.75 -23.66 4.95
CA GLY A 157 -4.26 -24.59 5.96
C GLY A 157 -3.97 -23.90 7.30
N GLY A 158 -4.02 -24.69 8.38
CA GLY A 158 -3.91 -24.19 9.74
C GLY A 158 -5.26 -23.87 10.39
N THR A 159 -5.23 -23.51 11.67
CA THR A 159 -6.40 -23.13 12.46
C THR A 159 -6.69 -21.65 12.35
N PHE A 160 -7.91 -21.24 12.69
CA PHE A 160 -8.30 -19.83 12.80
C PHE A 160 -7.27 -18.99 13.58
N PHE A 161 -6.80 -19.51 14.72
CA PHE A 161 -5.80 -18.83 15.54
C PHE A 161 -4.44 -18.68 14.82
N GLN A 162 -4.03 -19.69 14.05
CA GLN A 162 -2.81 -19.60 13.24
C GLN A 162 -2.92 -18.55 12.14
N GLY A 163 -4.09 -18.36 11.53
CA GLY A 163 -4.34 -17.28 10.58
C GLY A 163 -4.11 -15.89 11.19
N ILE A 164 -4.65 -15.64 12.38
CA ILE A 164 -4.42 -14.37 13.10
C ILE A 164 -2.93 -14.17 13.41
N VAL A 165 -2.25 -15.21 13.91
CA VAL A 165 -0.82 -15.13 14.22
C VAL A 165 0.01 -14.88 12.95
N SER A 166 -0.35 -15.52 11.83
CA SER A 166 0.28 -15.30 10.51
C SER A 166 0.13 -13.86 10.07
N ALA A 167 -1.09 -13.31 10.15
CA ALA A 167 -1.37 -11.92 9.80
C ALA A 167 -0.53 -10.95 10.64
N ILE A 168 -0.44 -11.14 11.96
CA ILE A 168 0.40 -10.32 12.85
C ILE A 168 1.87 -10.43 12.48
N LEU A 169 2.39 -11.66 12.34
CA LEU A 169 3.81 -11.92 12.10
C LEU A 169 4.26 -11.30 10.77
N PHE A 170 3.56 -11.61 9.68
CA PHE A 170 3.92 -11.12 8.36
C PHE A 170 3.58 -9.65 8.15
N PHE A 171 2.60 -9.09 8.86
CA PHE A 171 2.45 -7.64 8.96
C PHE A 171 3.71 -7.02 9.55
N ILE A 172 4.17 -7.47 10.74
CA ILE A 172 5.35 -6.90 11.40
C ILE A 172 6.59 -7.02 10.51
N VAL A 173 6.89 -8.22 10.01
CA VAL A 173 8.08 -8.45 9.19
C VAL A 173 7.99 -7.71 7.84
N GLY A 174 6.80 -7.67 7.23
CA GLY A 174 6.55 -6.90 6.01
C GLY A 174 6.76 -5.40 6.21
N GLN A 175 6.21 -4.82 7.28
CA GLN A 175 6.41 -3.41 7.62
C GLN A 175 7.89 -3.09 7.86
N ILE A 176 8.61 -3.96 8.60
CA ILE A 176 10.06 -3.81 8.79
C ILE A 176 10.78 -3.83 7.44
N THR A 177 10.38 -4.71 6.52
CA THR A 177 10.98 -4.81 5.18
C THR A 177 10.72 -3.54 4.35
N LEU A 178 9.50 -3.00 4.37
CA LEU A 178 9.17 -1.72 3.73
C LEU A 178 10.03 -0.57 4.30
N LEU A 179 10.17 -0.51 5.63
CA LEU A 179 10.98 0.52 6.30
C LEU A 179 12.46 0.43 5.91
N LEU A 180 13.05 -0.76 6.00
CA LEU A 180 14.45 -0.98 5.64
C LEU A 180 14.71 -0.63 4.19
N PHE A 181 13.79 -0.98 3.30
CA PHE A 181 13.90 -0.61 1.89
C PHE A 181 13.73 0.89 1.68
N GLY A 182 12.81 1.56 2.35
CA GLY A 182 12.66 3.02 2.28
C GLY A 182 13.94 3.76 2.70
N LEU A 183 14.59 3.30 3.78
CA LEU A 183 15.89 3.83 4.22
C LEU A 183 17.00 3.53 3.22
N PHE A 184 17.04 2.32 2.67
CA PHE A 184 18.00 1.94 1.64
C PHE A 184 17.80 2.78 0.36
N TYR A 185 16.55 3.00 -0.05
CA TYR A 185 16.19 3.83 -1.20
C TYR A 185 16.68 5.28 -1.02
N GLU A 186 16.51 5.86 0.17
CA GLU A 186 17.04 7.18 0.49
C GLU A 186 18.57 7.23 0.43
N LEU A 187 19.26 6.16 0.85
CA LEU A 187 20.73 6.08 0.82
C LEU A 187 21.31 6.01 -0.60
N ILE A 188 20.66 5.28 -1.50
CA ILE A 188 21.13 5.10 -2.89
C ILE A 188 20.69 6.22 -3.84
N THR A 189 19.68 7.00 -3.46
CA THR A 189 19.16 8.09 -4.28
C THR A 189 20.09 9.31 -4.16
N PRO A 190 20.52 9.94 -5.27
CA PRO A 190 21.51 11.02 -5.25
C PRO A 190 20.98 12.36 -4.69
N PHE A 191 19.77 12.37 -4.16
CA PHE A 191 19.13 13.53 -3.54
C PHE A 191 18.35 13.10 -2.30
N ASN A 192 18.12 14.05 -1.39
CA ASN A 192 17.36 13.78 -0.17
C ASN A 192 15.84 13.74 -0.47
N VAL A 193 15.29 12.53 -0.53
CA VAL A 193 13.88 12.28 -0.87
C VAL A 193 12.94 12.94 0.15
N ARG A 194 13.23 12.85 1.45
CA ARG A 194 12.41 13.44 2.52
C ARG A 194 12.32 14.95 2.39
N ASN A 195 13.43 15.62 2.07
CA ASN A 195 13.46 17.07 1.88
C ASN A 195 12.62 17.51 0.68
N GLU A 196 12.62 16.73 -0.40
CA GLU A 196 11.75 17.03 -1.55
C GLU A 196 10.27 16.82 -1.21
N ILE A 197 9.93 15.75 -0.47
CA ILE A 197 8.56 15.53 0.03
C ILE A 197 8.11 16.69 0.93
N LYS A 198 8.97 17.16 1.86
CA LYS A 198 8.69 18.31 2.73
C LYS A 198 8.46 19.63 1.96
N LYS A 199 8.97 19.74 0.73
CA LYS A 199 8.74 20.87 -0.18
C LYS A 199 7.54 20.68 -1.11
N ASN A 200 6.63 19.75 -0.78
CA ASN A 200 5.45 19.40 -1.58
C ASN A 200 5.81 18.99 -3.02
N ASN A 201 6.92 18.26 -3.19
CA ASN A 201 7.32 17.75 -4.50
C ASN A 201 6.60 16.43 -4.81
N LEU A 202 5.47 16.52 -5.53
CA LEU A 202 4.67 15.35 -5.87
C LEU A 202 5.45 14.30 -6.66
N ALA A 203 6.42 14.68 -7.51
CA ALA A 203 7.25 13.72 -8.24
C ALA A 203 8.07 12.83 -7.28
N ALA A 204 8.61 13.40 -6.20
CA ALA A 204 9.28 12.64 -5.14
C ALA A 204 8.30 11.72 -4.39
N GLY A 205 7.09 12.20 -4.13
CA GLY A 205 6.03 11.41 -3.49
C GLY A 205 5.58 10.22 -4.33
N ILE A 206 5.41 10.40 -5.64
CA ILE A 206 5.09 9.32 -6.59
C ILE A 206 6.23 8.30 -6.65
N GLY A 207 7.48 8.78 -6.71
CA GLY A 207 8.66 7.91 -6.71
C GLY A 207 8.74 7.02 -5.47
N LEU A 208 8.63 7.60 -4.27
CA LEU A 208 8.70 6.83 -3.02
C LEU A 208 7.44 5.99 -2.78
N GLY A 209 6.23 6.56 -2.88
CA GLY A 209 4.98 5.83 -2.66
C GLY A 209 4.81 4.67 -3.64
N GLY A 210 5.20 4.90 -4.89
CA GLY A 210 5.11 3.89 -5.94
C GLY A 210 6.13 2.76 -5.84
N ILE A 211 7.35 3.03 -5.36
CA ILE A 211 8.33 1.95 -5.13
C ILE A 211 7.96 1.10 -3.90
N LEU A 212 7.34 1.72 -2.88
CA LEU A 212 6.79 1.01 -1.73
C LEU A 212 5.63 0.10 -2.15
N MET A 213 4.76 0.58 -3.06
CA MET A 213 3.70 -0.24 -3.66
C MET A 213 4.28 -1.45 -4.41
N ALA A 214 5.29 -1.25 -5.26
CA ALA A 214 5.97 -2.32 -5.99
C ALA A 214 6.57 -3.36 -5.03
N LEU A 215 7.16 -2.90 -3.93
CA LEU A 215 7.66 -3.77 -2.88
C LEU A 215 6.55 -4.55 -2.18
N GLY A 216 5.42 -3.90 -1.87
CA GLY A 216 4.25 -4.58 -1.31
C GLY A 216 3.76 -5.74 -2.18
N ILE A 217 3.71 -5.55 -3.51
CA ILE A 217 3.35 -6.61 -4.48
C ILE A 217 4.30 -7.81 -4.40
N ILE A 218 5.61 -7.55 -4.30
CA ILE A 218 6.62 -8.61 -4.16
C ILE A 218 6.44 -9.34 -2.83
N LEU A 219 6.28 -8.58 -1.74
CA LEU A 219 6.10 -9.17 -0.40
C LEU A 219 4.83 -10.00 -0.32
N MET A 220 3.74 -9.58 -0.97
CA MET A 220 2.53 -10.40 -1.08
C MET A 220 2.86 -11.79 -1.64
N ALA A 221 3.56 -11.87 -2.77
CA ALA A 221 3.93 -13.14 -3.38
C ALA A 221 4.88 -13.96 -2.49
N SER A 222 5.81 -13.31 -1.79
CA SER A 222 6.73 -13.99 -0.87
C SER A 222 6.07 -14.54 0.39
N ILE A 223 4.90 -14.01 0.78
CA ILE A 223 4.13 -14.47 1.95
C ILE A 223 3.08 -15.51 1.54
N SER A 224 2.51 -15.37 0.34
CA SER A 224 1.41 -16.20 -0.14
C SER A 224 1.82 -17.66 -0.29
N GLY A 225 0.97 -18.58 0.16
CA GLY A 225 1.20 -20.02 0.02
C GLY A 225 0.51 -20.84 1.11
N PRO A 226 0.52 -22.17 0.97
CA PRO A 226 0.01 -23.03 2.03
C PRO A 226 0.91 -22.95 3.27
N PHE A 227 0.30 -22.97 4.46
CA PHE A 227 1.06 -23.01 5.71
C PHE A 227 1.77 -24.36 5.84
N THR A 228 3.10 -24.34 5.83
CA THR A 228 3.93 -25.56 5.95
C THR A 228 4.65 -25.65 7.30
N GLY A 229 4.80 -24.52 7.99
CA GLY A 229 5.41 -24.42 9.30
C GLY A 229 6.19 -23.13 9.46
N TRP A 230 6.20 -22.57 10.67
CA TRP A 230 6.79 -21.25 10.93
C TRP A 230 8.24 -21.08 10.43
N GLY A 231 9.08 -22.11 10.62
CA GLY A 231 10.48 -22.07 10.18
C GLY A 231 10.62 -22.07 8.66
N SER A 232 9.86 -22.89 7.95
CA SER A 232 9.87 -22.95 6.49
C SER A 232 9.24 -21.72 5.87
N ASP A 233 8.14 -21.23 6.44
CA ASP A 233 7.40 -20.07 5.89
C ASP A 233 8.21 -18.77 6.09
N LEU A 234 8.87 -18.58 7.24
CA LEU A 234 9.77 -17.43 7.46
C LEU A 234 11.03 -17.50 6.58
N ALA A 235 11.62 -18.69 6.40
CA ALA A 235 12.77 -18.87 5.52
C ALA A 235 12.38 -18.63 4.06
N GLY A 236 11.23 -19.16 3.63
CA GLY A 236 10.64 -18.94 2.32
C GLY A 236 10.41 -17.46 2.04
N PHE A 237 9.73 -16.77 2.96
CA PHE A 237 9.55 -15.32 2.89
C PHE A 237 10.89 -14.59 2.69
N GLY A 238 11.90 -14.90 3.50
CA GLY A 238 13.21 -14.25 3.40
C GLY A 238 13.89 -14.47 2.04
N ILE A 239 13.86 -15.70 1.53
CA ILE A 239 14.46 -16.07 0.24
C ILE A 239 13.73 -15.37 -0.92
N TYR A 240 12.39 -15.51 -0.99
CA TYR A 240 11.60 -14.95 -2.08
C TYR A 240 11.56 -13.43 -2.03
N ALA A 241 11.43 -12.81 -0.84
CA ALA A 241 11.50 -11.35 -0.70
C ALA A 241 12.85 -10.82 -1.15
N PHE A 242 13.96 -11.45 -0.72
CA PHE A 242 15.29 -11.04 -1.16
C PHE A 242 15.45 -11.16 -2.68
N PHE A 243 15.06 -12.30 -3.27
CA PHE A 243 15.12 -12.51 -4.70
C PHE A 243 14.28 -11.48 -5.47
N GLY A 244 13.03 -11.28 -5.06
CA GLY A 244 12.12 -10.32 -5.69
C GLY A 244 12.64 -8.89 -5.60
N ILE A 245 13.16 -8.47 -4.44
CA ILE A 245 13.78 -7.14 -4.26
C ILE A 245 14.97 -6.95 -5.20
N VAL A 246 15.87 -7.95 -5.28
CA VAL A 246 17.03 -7.89 -6.17
C VAL A 246 16.58 -7.78 -7.63
N MET A 247 15.60 -8.58 -8.05
CA MET A 247 15.02 -8.50 -9.39
C MET A 247 14.41 -7.12 -9.65
N LEU A 248 13.63 -6.57 -8.72
CA LEU A 248 13.04 -5.24 -8.86
C LEU A 248 14.12 -4.16 -9.06
N LEU A 249 15.21 -4.22 -8.28
CA LEU A 249 16.32 -3.26 -8.41
C LEU A 249 17.03 -3.38 -9.76
N ILE A 250 17.26 -4.59 -10.26
CA ILE A 250 17.86 -4.84 -11.58
C ILE A 250 16.94 -4.29 -12.68
N PHE A 251 15.67 -4.67 -12.69
CA PHE A 251 14.74 -4.25 -13.72
C PHE A 251 14.39 -2.78 -13.63
N ARG A 252 14.42 -2.16 -12.45
CA ARG A 252 14.29 -0.70 -12.31
C ARG A 252 15.34 0.03 -13.15
N ILE A 253 16.61 -0.40 -13.10
CA ILE A 253 17.67 0.21 -13.91
C ILE A 253 17.36 0.08 -15.42
N VAL A 254 16.79 -1.06 -15.83
CA VAL A 254 16.37 -1.30 -17.21
C VAL A 254 15.21 -0.40 -17.61
N ILE A 255 14.16 -0.32 -16.79
CA ILE A 255 12.97 0.50 -17.02
C ILE A 255 13.31 1.98 -17.06
N ASP A 256 14.11 2.47 -16.11
CA ASP A 256 14.55 3.87 -16.07
C ASP A 256 15.25 4.24 -17.37
N ARG A 257 16.17 3.39 -17.86
CA ARG A 257 16.91 3.66 -19.11
C ARG A 257 16.07 3.49 -20.37
N LEU A 258 15.08 2.61 -20.34
CA LEU A 258 14.17 2.37 -21.47
C LEU A 258 13.18 3.53 -21.64
N LEU A 259 12.61 4.02 -20.54
CA LEU A 259 11.54 5.02 -20.56
C LEU A 259 12.06 6.47 -20.50
N LEU A 260 13.24 6.69 -19.92
CA LEU A 260 13.89 7.99 -19.85
C LEU A 260 15.26 7.95 -20.55
N PRO A 261 15.30 7.84 -21.90
CA PRO A 261 16.56 7.66 -22.63
C PRO A 261 17.46 8.90 -22.63
N THR A 262 16.90 10.09 -22.45
CA THR A 262 17.61 11.38 -22.58
C THR A 262 17.86 12.09 -21.25
N THR A 263 17.34 11.55 -20.15
CA THR A 263 17.32 12.19 -18.82
C THR A 263 17.50 11.12 -17.74
N ASN A 264 17.47 11.49 -16.47
CA ASN A 264 17.54 10.56 -15.35
C ASN A 264 16.54 10.95 -14.25
N ILE A 265 16.15 9.98 -13.41
CA ILE A 265 15.16 10.18 -12.35
C ILE A 265 15.55 11.28 -11.36
N ALA A 266 16.84 11.48 -11.09
CA ALA A 266 17.26 12.52 -10.16
C ALA A 266 16.97 13.92 -10.70
N THR A 267 17.26 14.16 -11.98
CA THR A 267 16.91 15.40 -12.68
C THR A 267 15.40 15.58 -12.74
N GLU A 268 14.66 14.56 -13.19
CA GLU A 268 13.20 14.63 -13.30
C GLU A 268 12.51 14.90 -11.95
N VAL A 269 13.00 14.32 -10.85
CA VAL A 269 12.41 14.54 -9.53
C VAL A 269 12.85 15.88 -8.92
N LYS A 270 14.16 16.16 -8.89
CA LYS A 270 14.71 17.27 -8.09
C LYS A 270 14.67 18.60 -8.84
N GLU A 271 15.01 18.60 -10.11
CA GLU A 271 15.15 19.81 -10.92
C GLU A 271 13.83 20.14 -11.61
N ASP A 272 13.27 19.17 -12.35
CA ASP A 272 12.10 19.40 -13.19
C ASP A 272 10.77 19.20 -12.45
N ARG A 273 10.79 18.49 -11.31
CA ARG A 273 9.59 18.07 -10.57
C ARG A 273 8.54 17.42 -11.48
N ASN A 274 8.99 16.64 -12.44
CA ASN A 274 8.19 16.13 -13.54
C ASN A 274 7.28 14.98 -13.10
N VAL A 275 6.08 15.34 -12.67
CA VAL A 275 5.04 14.39 -12.26
C VAL A 275 4.71 13.38 -13.37
N ALA A 276 4.64 13.83 -14.64
CA ALA A 276 4.26 12.98 -15.74
C ALA A 276 5.28 11.86 -16.02
N ALA A 277 6.58 12.20 -16.00
CA ALA A 277 7.64 11.20 -16.14
C ALA A 277 7.58 10.15 -15.02
N LEU A 278 7.37 10.60 -13.78
CA LEU A 278 7.33 9.72 -12.62
C LEU A 278 6.12 8.79 -12.63
N ILE A 279 4.94 9.25 -13.08
CA ILE A 279 3.76 8.38 -13.25
C ILE A 279 4.10 7.21 -14.18
N VAL A 280 4.65 7.48 -15.37
CA VAL A 280 4.93 6.44 -16.37
C VAL A 280 5.98 5.45 -15.87
N VAL A 281 7.09 5.95 -15.31
CA VAL A 281 8.17 5.08 -14.81
C VAL A 281 7.70 4.22 -13.65
N VAL A 282 7.03 4.82 -12.67
CA VAL A 282 6.55 4.09 -11.48
C VAL A 282 5.48 3.07 -11.85
N SER A 283 4.57 3.38 -12.79
CA SER A 283 3.62 2.39 -13.30
C SER A 283 4.31 1.21 -13.97
N ALA A 284 5.36 1.44 -14.75
CA ALA A 284 6.15 0.37 -15.36
C ALA A 284 6.89 -0.47 -14.30
N ILE A 285 7.45 0.15 -13.26
CA ILE A 285 8.07 -0.55 -12.13
C ILE A 285 7.05 -1.44 -11.40
N ASN A 286 5.83 -0.93 -11.16
CA ASN A 286 4.75 -1.73 -10.55
C ASN A 286 4.31 -2.88 -11.46
N ALA A 287 4.23 -2.66 -12.78
CA ALA A 287 3.94 -3.74 -13.73
C ALA A 287 5.01 -4.83 -13.70
N VAL A 288 6.29 -4.46 -13.64
CA VAL A 288 7.40 -5.41 -13.47
C VAL A 288 7.30 -6.14 -12.12
N ALA A 289 6.96 -5.44 -11.03
CA ALA A 289 6.77 -6.07 -9.73
C ALA A 289 5.67 -7.14 -9.75
N ILE A 290 4.57 -6.91 -10.47
CA ILE A 290 3.53 -7.91 -10.71
C ILE A 290 4.10 -9.11 -11.47
N ILE A 291 4.84 -8.87 -12.56
CA ILE A 291 5.45 -9.95 -13.35
C ILE A 291 6.40 -10.79 -12.49
N ILE A 292 7.25 -10.15 -11.68
CA ILE A 292 8.15 -10.82 -10.73
C ILE A 292 7.34 -11.64 -9.73
N ALA A 293 6.33 -11.03 -9.10
CA ALA A 293 5.48 -11.67 -8.09
C ALA A 293 4.81 -12.95 -8.60
N PHE A 294 4.30 -12.95 -9.82
CA PHE A 294 3.67 -14.14 -10.43
C PHE A 294 4.66 -15.10 -11.10
N SER A 295 5.97 -14.80 -11.09
CA SER A 295 7.03 -15.69 -11.60
C SER A 295 7.79 -16.44 -10.50
N MET A 296 7.54 -16.11 -9.23
CA MET A 296 8.15 -16.76 -8.06
C MET A 296 7.38 -18.01 -7.63
#